data_AF-A0A9J6D6H4-F1
#
_entry.id   AF-A0A9J6D6H4-F1
#
_cell.length_a   1.000
_cell.length_b   1.000
_cell.length_c   1.000
_cell.angle_alpha   90.00
_cell.angle_beta   90.00
_cell.angle_gamma   90.00
#
_symmetry.space_group_name_H-M   'P 1'
#
loop_
_entity.id
_entity.type
_entity.pdbx_description
1 polymer ?
#
loop_
_entity_poly.entity_id
_entity_poly.type
_entity_poly.pdbx_seq_one_letter_code
_entity_poly.pdbx_strand_id
1 'polypeptide(L)'
;MEGKAFPRELLDLACTQQGTRICQLVQHLTTCNETLWHARLQLREDIRDELGELSVVAVPRVCEEWPDCDECANNQTSAPLLLHRLLESHRCIVSLESNYGMVSSPPMVDVLARSSNIKRLNIEGTVEDPPQVSDRAGGTKARFQFLKDHATSTAALAIPVRLLEKENATLVSLDLMDLKISPLMAKKLIETLVNNDTIQELALGDTFFHSGPDRGTIGPFVRYLTKSNSILRKLSIRICLFSIYIAELHTLARVIRGVKTLEDLTLYGPRNSPALLLTARSRNPKPVHLQLEVLVWNGLK
;
A
#
# COMPACT_ATOMS: atom_id res chain seq x y z
N MET A 1 -18.35 27.76 11.16
CA MET A 1 -17.12 27.46 11.89
C MET A 1 -15.96 27.71 10.93
N GLU A 2 -15.09 28.66 11.24
CA GLU A 2 -13.87 28.89 10.48
C GLU A 2 -12.96 27.68 10.71
N GLY A 3 -12.68 26.90 9.65
CA GLY A 3 -11.77 25.77 9.75
C GLY A 3 -10.43 26.28 10.27
N LYS A 4 -9.95 25.72 11.39
CA LYS A 4 -8.62 26.04 11.91
C LYS A 4 -7.63 25.79 10.78
N ALA A 5 -7.11 26.87 10.21
CA ALA A 5 -6.13 26.77 9.14
C ALA A 5 -4.90 26.03 9.69
N PHE A 6 -4.36 25.10 8.89
CA PHE A 6 -3.12 24.43 9.25
C PHE A 6 -2.06 25.51 9.58
N PRO A 7 -1.45 25.52 10.77
CA PRO A 7 -0.49 26.54 11.14
C PRO A 7 0.64 26.53 10.12
N ARG A 8 0.76 27.61 9.32
CA ARG A 8 1.80 27.71 8.29
C ARG A 8 3.20 27.50 8.88
N GLU A 9 3.37 27.97 10.10
CA GLU A 9 4.57 27.83 10.92
C GLU A 9 5.06 26.38 11.07
N LEU A 10 4.17 25.38 11.04
CA LEU A 10 4.56 23.96 11.15
C LEU A 10 5.08 23.39 9.82
N LEU A 11 4.64 23.92 8.67
CA LEU A 11 5.18 23.55 7.36
C LEU A 11 6.49 24.26 7.05
N ASP A 12 6.76 25.37 7.72
CA ASP A 12 7.99 26.16 7.56
C ASP A 12 9.13 25.65 8.46
N LEU A 13 8.88 24.61 9.28
CA LEU A 13 9.92 23.97 10.09
C LEU A 13 11.00 23.35 9.18
N ALA A 14 12.26 23.67 9.42
CA ALA A 14 13.34 23.23 8.55
C ALA A 14 13.58 21.71 8.68
N CYS A 15 13.58 21.01 7.54
CA CYS A 15 14.09 19.64 7.48
C CYS A 15 15.62 19.64 7.57
N THR A 16 16.17 19.08 8.65
CA THR A 16 17.62 19.09 8.92
C THR A 16 18.34 17.79 8.55
N GLN A 17 17.72 16.94 7.73
CA GLN A 17 18.23 15.59 7.41
C GLN A 17 19.58 15.54 6.66
N GLN A 18 20.27 16.67 6.49
CA GLN A 18 21.62 16.74 5.90
C GLN A 18 22.76 16.64 6.94
N GLY A 19 22.53 16.06 8.12
CA GLY A 19 23.58 15.88 9.14
C GLY A 19 23.11 15.09 10.37
N THR A 20 23.85 15.19 11.48
CA THR A 20 23.53 14.53 12.77
C THR A 20 22.31 15.10 13.50
N ARG A 21 21.58 16.05 12.88
CA ARG A 21 20.49 16.78 13.51
C ARG A 21 19.13 16.22 13.08
N ILE A 22 18.41 15.69 14.06
CA ILE A 22 17.03 15.23 13.95
C ILE A 22 16.13 16.39 13.49
N CYS A 23 15.20 16.12 12.58
CA CYS A 23 14.26 17.12 12.07
C CYS A 23 13.45 17.75 13.20
N GLN A 24 13.23 19.07 13.14
CA GLN A 24 12.45 19.80 14.15
C GLN A 24 11.01 19.28 14.28
N LEU A 25 10.43 18.69 13.22
CA LEU A 25 9.11 18.05 13.29
C LEU A 25 9.02 17.02 14.42
N VAL A 26 10.11 16.30 14.69
CA VAL A 26 10.16 15.28 15.75
C VAL A 26 9.87 15.89 17.13
N GLN A 27 10.40 17.09 17.38
CA GLN A 27 10.19 17.80 18.64
C GLN A 27 8.77 18.40 18.77
N HIS A 28 8.05 18.49 17.66
CA HIS A 28 6.71 19.09 17.56
C HIS A 28 5.62 18.09 17.14
N LEU A 29 5.88 16.77 17.22
CA LEU A 29 4.94 15.75 16.75
C LEU A 29 3.55 15.89 17.35
N THR A 30 3.44 16.21 18.65
CA THR A 30 2.14 16.41 19.31
C THR A 30 1.35 17.54 18.64
N THR A 31 1.95 18.72 18.48
CA THR A 31 1.30 19.89 17.87
C THR A 31 1.02 19.67 16.37
N CYS A 32 1.93 19.02 15.65
CA CYS A 32 1.69 18.63 14.26
C CYS A 32 0.50 17.67 14.13
N ASN A 33 0.43 16.67 15.00
CA ASN A 33 -0.62 15.66 14.99
C ASN A 33 -1.98 16.23 15.35
N GLU A 34 -2.08 17.17 16.31
CA GLU A 34 -3.33 17.89 16.58
C GLU A 34 -3.94 18.50 15.32
N THR A 35 -3.09 19.01 14.42
CA THR A 35 -3.56 19.58 13.15
C THR A 35 -3.79 18.50 12.09
N LEU A 36 -2.89 17.52 11.98
CA LEU A 36 -2.99 16.44 10.99
C LEU A 36 -4.17 15.51 11.22
N TRP A 37 -4.61 15.35 12.47
CA TRP A 37 -5.81 14.59 12.81
C TRP A 37 -7.06 15.14 12.12
N HIS A 38 -7.17 16.46 11.96
CA HIS A 38 -8.25 17.08 11.17
C HIS A 38 -8.23 16.69 9.69
N ALA A 39 -7.06 16.31 9.18
CA ALA A 39 -6.84 15.81 7.83
C ALA A 39 -6.75 14.29 7.76
N ARG A 40 -7.06 13.58 8.86
CA ARG A 40 -6.96 12.12 8.96
C ARG A 40 -5.54 11.58 8.69
N LEU A 41 -4.54 12.31 9.15
CA LEU A 41 -3.12 11.98 9.06
C LEU A 41 -2.49 11.97 10.45
N GLN A 42 -1.40 11.23 10.61
CA GLN A 42 -0.54 11.29 11.78
C GLN A 42 0.92 11.10 11.37
N LEU A 43 1.79 11.92 11.93
CA LEU A 43 3.23 11.72 11.92
C LEU A 43 3.64 10.88 13.13
N ARG A 44 4.51 9.89 12.89
CA ARG A 44 5.11 9.03 13.91
C ARG A 44 6.61 8.94 13.67
N GLU A 45 7.39 8.80 14.72
CA GLU A 45 8.78 8.36 14.57
C GLU A 45 8.79 6.91 14.08
N ASP A 46 9.63 6.65 13.08
CA ASP A 46 9.80 5.30 12.54
C ASP A 46 10.80 4.53 13.39
N ILE A 47 10.29 3.57 14.17
CA ILE A 47 11.07 2.83 15.18
C ILE A 47 12.03 1.82 14.52
N ARG A 48 11.88 1.55 13.22
CA ARG A 48 12.53 0.40 12.56
C ARG A 48 13.96 0.66 12.09
N ASP A 49 14.27 1.91 11.76
CA ASP A 49 15.49 2.25 11.01
C ASP A 49 16.40 3.15 11.85
N GLU A 50 16.32 4.47 11.64
CA GLU A 50 17.22 5.45 12.23
C GLU A 50 16.46 6.51 13.06
N LEU A 51 17.11 7.02 14.11
CA LEU A 51 16.56 8.09 14.93
C LEU A 51 16.23 9.31 14.08
N GLY A 52 14.98 9.77 14.17
CA GLY A 52 14.51 10.96 13.47
C GLY A 52 13.91 10.72 12.08
N GLU A 53 13.83 9.47 11.62
CA GLU A 53 13.00 9.12 10.47
C GLU A 53 11.52 9.15 10.85
N LEU A 54 10.69 9.64 9.93
CA LEU A 54 9.27 9.83 10.15
C LEU A 54 8.44 8.94 9.22
N SER A 55 7.35 8.42 9.78
CA SER A 55 6.26 7.77 9.08
C SER A 55 5.05 8.70 9.06
N VAL A 56 4.40 8.82 7.90
CA VAL A 56 3.04 9.38 7.81
C VAL A 56 2.06 8.23 7.72
N VAL A 57 1.07 8.21 8.61
CA VAL A 57 0.01 7.20 8.66
C VAL A 57 -1.35 7.89 8.50
N ALA A 58 -2.11 7.48 7.49
CA ALA A 58 -3.51 7.85 7.35
C ALA A 58 -4.34 7.03 8.35
N VAL A 59 -5.33 7.66 8.99
CA VAL A 59 -6.15 6.95 9.98
C VAL A 59 -6.87 5.78 9.32
N PRO A 60 -6.78 4.57 9.88
CA PRO A 60 -7.72 3.50 9.54
C PRO A 60 -9.15 3.99 9.77
N ARG A 61 -10.11 3.55 8.96
CA ARG A 61 -11.52 3.95 9.14
C ARG A 61 -12.09 3.55 10.52
N VAL A 62 -11.42 2.65 11.24
CA VAL A 62 -11.85 2.10 12.53
C VAL A 62 -10.63 2.11 13.47
N CYS A 63 -10.46 3.19 14.24
CA CYS A 63 -9.48 3.21 15.32
C CYS A 63 -10.10 3.88 16.53
N GLU A 64 -10.40 3.10 17.57
CA GLU A 64 -10.99 3.56 18.85
C GLU A 64 -10.02 4.46 19.64
N GLU A 65 -8.72 4.42 19.30
CA GLU A 65 -7.68 5.20 19.99
C GLU A 65 -7.50 6.61 19.42
N TRP A 66 -8.22 6.96 18.36
CA TRP A 66 -8.14 8.29 17.78
C TRP A 66 -9.17 9.20 18.44
N PRO A 67 -8.84 10.49 18.67
CA PRO A 67 -9.82 11.43 19.17
C PRO A 67 -11.08 11.35 18.30
N ASP A 68 -12.25 11.18 18.93
CA ASP A 68 -13.57 11.17 18.28
C ASP A 68 -13.76 12.50 17.55
N CYS A 69 -13.25 12.56 16.32
CA CYS A 69 -13.36 13.73 15.49
C CYS A 69 -14.53 13.52 14.54
N ASP A 70 -15.75 13.63 15.06
CA ASP A 70 -16.98 13.69 14.27
C ASP A 70 -16.90 14.82 13.20
N GLU A 71 -16.09 15.85 13.46
CA GLU A 71 -15.82 16.96 12.54
C GLU A 71 -14.86 16.61 11.38
N CYS A 72 -14.12 15.50 11.44
CA CYS A 72 -13.13 15.12 10.41
C CYS A 72 -13.74 14.63 9.09
N ALA A 73 -15.05 14.35 9.04
CA ALA A 73 -15.69 13.89 7.81
C ALA A 73 -15.63 14.94 6.68
N ASN A 74 -15.60 16.23 7.01
CA ASN A 74 -15.73 17.32 6.04
C ASN A 74 -14.39 17.83 5.46
N ASN A 75 -13.24 17.48 6.06
CA ASN A 75 -11.93 18.05 5.70
C ASN A 75 -11.05 17.15 4.80
N GLN A 76 -11.60 16.04 4.28
CA GLN A 76 -10.85 15.10 3.43
C GLN A 76 -10.24 15.75 2.17
N THR A 77 -10.81 16.85 1.68
CA THR A 77 -10.31 17.58 0.50
C THR A 77 -8.95 18.24 0.73
N SER A 78 -8.61 18.57 1.98
CA SER A 78 -7.33 19.22 2.32
C SER A 78 -6.19 18.23 2.57
N ALA A 79 -6.49 16.97 2.86
CA ALA A 79 -5.50 15.96 3.24
C ALA A 79 -4.44 15.70 2.15
N PRO A 80 -4.79 15.54 0.86
CA PRO A 80 -3.78 15.34 -0.19
C PRO A 80 -2.83 16.55 -0.33
N LEU A 81 -3.34 17.78 -0.16
CA LEU A 81 -2.53 18.99 -0.27
C LEU A 81 -1.55 19.13 0.91
N LEU A 82 -2.02 18.83 2.12
CA LEU A 82 -1.16 18.82 3.31
C LEU A 82 -0.08 17.75 3.19
N LEU A 83 -0.46 16.54 2.77
CA LEU A 83 0.47 15.45 2.55
C LEU A 83 1.51 15.80 1.48
N HIS A 84 1.09 16.38 0.35
CA HIS A 84 2.00 16.84 -0.69
C HIS A 84 3.06 17.81 -0.13
N ARG A 85 2.63 18.83 0.62
CA ARG A 85 3.55 19.82 1.20
C ARG A 85 4.50 19.20 2.23
N LEU A 86 4.00 18.28 3.05
CA LEU A 86 4.84 17.55 4.00
C LEU A 86 5.94 16.78 3.27
N LEU A 87 5.57 16.00 2.25
CA LEU A 87 6.53 15.19 1.48
C LEU A 87 7.54 16.04 0.69
N GLU A 88 7.13 17.22 0.22
CA GLU A 88 7.99 18.15 -0.49
C GLU A 88 9.01 18.84 0.44
N SER A 89 8.58 19.16 1.66
CA SER A 89 9.39 19.95 2.61
C SER A 89 10.25 19.07 3.53
N HIS A 90 9.78 17.85 3.84
CA HIS A 90 10.39 16.97 4.84
C HIS A 90 10.89 15.67 4.26
N ARG A 91 12.16 15.70 3.87
CA ARG A 91 12.91 14.51 3.41
C ARG A 91 13.05 13.42 4.48
N CYS A 92 12.93 13.76 5.77
CA CYS A 92 12.95 12.80 6.87
C CYS A 92 11.72 11.87 6.88
N ILE A 93 10.69 12.15 6.08
CA ILE A 93 9.57 11.23 5.89
C ILE A 93 10.02 10.12 4.95
N VAL A 94 10.16 8.91 5.49
CA VAL A 94 10.65 7.73 4.77
C VAL A 94 9.58 6.67 4.55
N SER A 95 8.44 6.81 5.20
CA SER A 95 7.38 5.82 5.20
C SER A 95 6.03 6.50 5.07
N LEU A 96 5.20 5.97 4.18
CA LEU A 96 3.86 6.47 3.91
C LEU A 96 2.87 5.31 3.93
N GLU A 97 1.92 5.38 4.86
CA GLU A 97 0.73 4.54 4.94
C GLU A 97 -0.49 5.41 4.64
N SER A 98 -1.21 5.10 3.57
CA SER A 98 -2.28 5.94 3.08
C SER A 98 -3.38 5.14 2.41
N ASN A 99 -4.61 5.67 2.40
CA ASN A 99 -5.61 5.16 1.49
C ASN A 99 -5.31 5.56 0.03
N TYR A 100 -5.81 4.75 -0.90
CA TYR A 100 -5.66 4.98 -2.34
C TYR A 100 -6.21 6.34 -2.79
N GLY A 101 -7.40 6.73 -2.32
CA GLY A 101 -8.05 7.98 -2.72
C GLY A 101 -7.15 9.20 -2.51
N MET A 102 -6.44 9.26 -1.39
CA MET A 102 -5.54 10.37 -1.07
C MET A 102 -4.30 10.42 -1.96
N VAL A 103 -3.64 9.29 -2.21
CA VAL A 103 -2.42 9.25 -3.03
C VAL A 103 -2.70 9.33 -4.53
N SER A 104 -3.92 8.96 -4.97
CA SER A 104 -4.30 8.91 -6.39
C SER A 104 -4.34 10.26 -7.12
N SER A 105 -4.34 11.38 -6.39
CA SER A 105 -4.40 12.70 -7.00
C SER A 105 -3.13 13.02 -7.79
N PRO A 106 -3.21 13.69 -8.97
CA PRO A 106 -2.04 13.98 -9.79
C PRO A 106 -0.86 14.66 -9.04
N PRO A 107 -1.09 15.66 -8.17
CA PRO A 107 0.00 16.24 -7.38
C PRO A 107 0.70 15.21 -6.49
N MET A 108 -0.07 14.30 -5.88
CA MET A 108 0.47 13.25 -5.03
C MET A 108 1.28 12.22 -5.82
N VAL A 109 0.83 11.84 -7.02
CA VAL A 109 1.63 10.99 -7.92
C VAL A 109 2.96 11.63 -8.24
N ASP A 110 2.96 12.93 -8.55
CA ASP A 110 4.16 13.65 -8.96
C ASP A 110 5.14 13.86 -7.80
N VAL A 111 4.67 14.20 -6.60
CA VAL A 111 5.56 14.35 -5.43
C VAL A 111 6.16 13.01 -5.01
N LEU A 112 5.39 11.92 -5.05
CA LEU A 112 5.90 10.59 -4.75
C LEU A 112 6.94 10.15 -5.77
N ALA A 113 6.67 10.34 -7.07
CA ALA A 113 7.63 10.02 -8.12
C ALA A 113 8.94 10.81 -7.99
N ARG A 114 8.88 12.08 -7.54
CA ARG A 114 10.07 12.90 -7.29
C ARG A 114 10.78 12.54 -6.00
N SER A 115 10.07 12.05 -4.98
CA SER A 115 10.67 11.69 -3.70
C SER A 115 11.74 10.62 -3.85
N SER A 116 12.86 10.82 -3.19
CA SER A 116 13.99 9.89 -3.11
C SER A 116 14.17 9.33 -1.69
N ASN A 117 13.26 9.65 -0.77
CA ASN A 117 13.43 9.30 0.63
C ASN A 117 12.40 8.25 1.09
N ILE A 118 11.32 8.05 0.31
CA ILE A 118 10.32 7.04 0.62
C ILE A 118 10.94 5.65 0.41
N LYS A 119 11.13 4.97 1.54
CA LYS A 119 11.60 3.59 1.67
C LYS A 119 10.45 2.61 1.82
N ARG A 120 9.32 3.05 2.39
CA ARG A 120 8.14 2.21 2.66
C ARG A 120 6.86 2.86 2.13
N LEU A 121 6.06 2.08 1.42
CA LEU A 121 4.77 2.52 0.92
C LEU A 121 3.71 1.45 1.18
N ASN A 122 2.75 1.78 2.03
CA ASN A 122 1.54 1.00 2.27
C ASN A 122 0.34 1.76 1.69
N ILE A 123 -0.34 1.17 0.70
CA ILE A 123 -1.55 1.75 0.12
C ILE A 123 -2.73 0.85 0.44
N GLU A 124 -3.63 1.37 1.27
CA GLU A 124 -4.85 0.70 1.68
C GLU A 124 -6.08 1.17 0.89
N GLY A 125 -7.14 0.38 1.00
CA GLY A 125 -8.47 0.76 0.58
C GLY A 125 -8.87 0.22 -0.79
N THR A 126 -10.18 0.23 -0.99
CA THR A 126 -10.77 -0.16 -2.25
C THR A 126 -10.77 1.03 -3.19
N VAL A 127 -10.56 0.80 -4.49
CA VAL A 127 -11.10 1.68 -5.53
C VAL A 127 -12.62 1.58 -5.38
N GLU A 128 -13.19 2.31 -4.43
CA GLU A 128 -14.65 2.48 -4.36
C GLU A 128 -15.01 3.10 -5.71
N ASP A 129 -16.03 2.54 -6.37
CA ASP A 129 -16.62 3.18 -7.55
C ASP A 129 -16.79 4.67 -7.22
N PRO A 130 -16.44 5.59 -8.14
CA PRO A 130 -16.58 7.02 -7.88
C PRO A 130 -17.96 7.27 -7.28
N PRO A 131 -18.07 8.10 -6.22
CA PRO A 131 -19.33 8.30 -5.52
C PRO A 131 -20.38 8.55 -6.58
N GLN A 132 -21.40 7.66 -6.65
CA GLN A 132 -22.46 7.83 -7.63
C GLN A 132 -23.02 9.22 -7.40
N VAL A 133 -22.70 10.13 -8.32
CA VAL A 133 -23.30 11.44 -8.34
C VAL A 133 -24.78 11.13 -8.44
N SER A 134 -25.50 11.34 -7.35
CA SER A 134 -26.95 11.15 -7.33
C SER A 134 -27.49 12.11 -8.37
N ASP A 135 -27.86 11.57 -9.53
CA ASP A 135 -28.45 12.29 -10.64
C ASP A 135 -29.78 12.90 -10.19
N ARG A 136 -29.72 14.07 -9.54
CA ARG A 136 -30.80 15.05 -9.53
C ARG A 136 -30.63 15.96 -10.75
N ALA A 137 -30.67 15.37 -11.94
CA ALA A 137 -30.96 16.09 -13.18
C ALA A 137 -31.51 15.08 -14.19
N GLY A 138 -32.84 15.08 -14.34
CA GLY A 138 -33.52 14.25 -15.32
C GLY A 138 -33.08 14.61 -16.75
N GLY A 139 -32.64 13.60 -17.50
CA GLY A 139 -32.32 13.76 -18.92
C GLY A 139 -31.76 12.50 -19.57
N THR A 140 -32.66 11.68 -20.12
CA THR A 140 -32.39 10.72 -21.22
C THR A 140 -31.32 9.63 -21.01
N LYS A 141 -31.67 8.63 -20.20
CA LYS A 141 -31.88 7.21 -20.58
C LYS A 141 -31.22 6.66 -21.87
N ALA A 142 -29.92 6.85 -22.10
CA ALA A 142 -29.11 6.05 -23.03
C ALA A 142 -27.58 6.29 -22.83
N ARG A 143 -26.99 5.81 -21.73
CA ARG A 143 -25.50 5.66 -21.64
C ARG A 143 -24.90 4.89 -20.46
N PHE A 144 -25.69 4.41 -19.49
CA PHE A 144 -25.16 3.84 -18.24
C PHE A 144 -25.21 2.29 -18.14
N GLN A 145 -24.95 1.59 -19.24
CA GLN A 145 -24.68 0.14 -19.22
C GLN A 145 -23.24 -0.20 -19.67
N PHE A 146 -22.42 0.80 -20.02
CA PHE A 146 -21.06 0.62 -20.58
C PHE A 146 -19.90 1.01 -19.64
N LEU A 147 -20.17 1.36 -18.38
CA LEU A 147 -19.16 1.81 -17.41
C LEU A 147 -19.02 0.92 -16.17
N LYS A 148 -19.69 -0.24 -16.14
CA LYS A 148 -19.60 -1.18 -15.02
C LYS A 148 -18.44 -2.18 -15.13
N ASP A 149 -17.80 -2.27 -16.30
CA ASP A 149 -16.79 -3.31 -16.57
C ASP A 149 -15.36 -2.79 -16.80
N HIS A 150 -15.08 -1.47 -16.77
CA HIS A 150 -13.76 -0.97 -17.22
C HIS A 150 -13.11 0.21 -16.47
N ALA A 151 -13.60 0.66 -15.31
CA ALA A 151 -12.99 1.77 -14.57
C ALA A 151 -12.35 1.36 -13.24
N THR A 152 -11.66 0.22 -13.20
CA THR A 152 -10.65 -0.04 -12.16
C THR A 152 -9.43 0.82 -12.47
N SER A 153 -9.50 2.06 -11.99
CA SER A 153 -8.59 3.18 -12.26
C SER A 153 -7.12 2.77 -12.49
N THR A 154 -6.64 3.00 -13.71
CA THR A 154 -5.20 2.96 -14.06
C THR A 154 -4.34 3.86 -13.16
N ALA A 155 -4.94 4.86 -12.52
CA ALA A 155 -4.23 5.72 -11.56
C ALA A 155 -3.82 4.98 -10.28
N ALA A 156 -4.46 3.84 -9.93
CA ALA A 156 -4.14 3.05 -8.74
C ALA A 156 -2.74 2.48 -8.72
N LEU A 157 -2.27 2.01 -9.88
CA LEU A 157 -0.92 1.50 -9.99
C LEU A 157 0.05 2.48 -10.62
N ALA A 158 -0.41 3.66 -11.09
CA ALA A 158 0.49 4.68 -11.60
C ALA A 158 1.57 5.06 -10.57
N ILE A 159 1.24 5.04 -9.28
CA ILE A 159 2.14 5.41 -8.19
C ILE A 159 3.17 4.29 -7.92
N PRO A 160 2.78 3.08 -7.48
CA PRO A 160 3.73 1.98 -7.33
C PRO A 160 4.58 1.72 -8.58
N VAL A 161 3.98 1.72 -9.78
CA VAL A 161 4.73 1.48 -11.02
C VAL A 161 5.77 2.56 -11.26
N ARG A 162 5.42 3.85 -11.15
CA ARG A 162 6.39 4.94 -11.34
C ARG A 162 7.51 4.93 -10.31
N LEU A 163 7.19 4.59 -9.06
CA LEU A 163 8.19 4.47 -8.00
C LEU A 163 9.16 3.32 -8.27
N LEU A 164 8.68 2.19 -8.79
CA LEU A 164 9.50 1.02 -9.12
C LEU A 164 10.30 1.19 -10.41
N GLU A 165 9.81 1.96 -11.39
CA GLU A 165 10.49 2.24 -12.67
C GLU A 165 11.66 3.25 -12.54
N LYS A 166 11.80 3.89 -11.38
CA LYS A 166 12.82 4.91 -11.15
C LYS A 166 14.21 4.26 -10.98
N GLU A 167 15.20 4.76 -11.72
CA GLU A 167 16.59 4.26 -11.66
C GLU A 167 17.22 4.37 -10.26
N ASN A 168 16.73 5.29 -9.42
CA ASN A 168 17.17 5.49 -8.03
C ASN A 168 16.04 5.17 -7.05
N ALA A 169 15.31 4.07 -7.28
CA ALA A 169 14.25 3.65 -6.37
C ALA A 169 14.86 3.36 -4.98
N THR A 170 14.46 4.12 -3.97
CA THR A 170 14.80 3.85 -2.56
C THR A 170 13.77 2.95 -1.89
N LEU A 171 12.73 2.55 -2.62
CA LEU A 171 11.63 1.78 -2.09
C LEU A 171 12.11 0.35 -1.78
N VAL A 172 12.06 0.00 -0.50
CA VAL A 172 12.47 -1.30 0.05
C VAL A 172 11.25 -2.12 0.47
N SER A 173 10.16 -1.47 0.89
CA SER A 173 8.93 -2.12 1.34
C SER A 173 7.73 -1.62 0.55
N LEU A 174 6.97 -2.55 -0.01
CA LEU A 174 5.74 -2.27 -0.76
C LEU A 174 4.60 -3.15 -0.24
N ASP A 175 3.57 -2.52 0.30
CA ASP A 175 2.34 -3.18 0.73
C ASP A 175 1.14 -2.71 -0.09
N LEU A 176 0.52 -3.68 -0.76
CA LEU A 176 -0.68 -3.54 -1.59
C LEU A 176 -1.70 -4.64 -1.26
N MET A 177 -1.67 -5.16 -0.03
CA MET A 177 -2.48 -6.31 0.37
C MET A 177 -3.98 -6.05 0.27
N ASP A 178 -4.41 -4.85 0.63
CA ASP A 178 -5.81 -4.43 0.66
C ASP A 178 -6.25 -3.68 -0.60
N LEU A 179 -5.34 -3.51 -1.57
CA LEU A 179 -5.63 -2.76 -2.78
C LEU A 179 -6.39 -3.62 -3.80
N LYS A 180 -7.60 -3.18 -4.14
CA LYS A 180 -8.36 -3.76 -5.26
C LYS A 180 -7.86 -3.23 -6.58
N ILE A 181 -7.29 -4.09 -7.42
CA ILE A 181 -6.80 -3.75 -8.76
C ILE A 181 -7.32 -4.74 -9.80
N SER A 182 -7.34 -4.34 -11.07
CA SER A 182 -7.69 -5.26 -12.14
C SER A 182 -6.56 -6.24 -12.46
N PRO A 183 -6.87 -7.42 -13.05
CA PRO A 183 -5.86 -8.39 -13.45
C PRO A 183 -4.79 -7.82 -14.40
N LEU A 184 -5.18 -6.94 -15.33
CA LEU A 184 -4.26 -6.28 -16.24
C LEU A 184 -3.26 -5.39 -15.50
N MET A 185 -3.74 -4.62 -14.52
CA MET A 185 -2.93 -3.74 -13.70
C MET A 185 -2.01 -4.55 -12.78
N ALA A 186 -2.52 -5.61 -12.15
CA ALA A 186 -1.72 -6.55 -11.37
C ALA A 186 -0.57 -7.13 -12.19
N LYS A 187 -0.86 -7.60 -13.41
CA LYS A 187 0.16 -8.13 -14.33
C LYS A 187 1.24 -7.08 -14.63
N LYS A 188 0.84 -5.85 -14.98
CA LYS A 188 1.79 -4.77 -15.25
C LYS A 188 2.70 -4.50 -14.05
N LEU A 189 2.13 -4.39 -12.84
CA LEU A 189 2.94 -4.16 -11.64
C LEU A 189 3.93 -5.30 -11.39
N ILE A 190 3.51 -6.55 -11.54
CA ILE A 190 4.40 -7.70 -11.35
C ILE A 190 5.51 -7.71 -12.41
N GLU A 191 5.20 -7.35 -13.67
CA GLU A 191 6.21 -7.18 -14.72
C GLU A 191 7.19 -6.04 -14.40
N THR A 192 6.73 -4.94 -13.81
CA THR A 192 7.61 -3.87 -13.29
C THR A 192 8.49 -4.38 -12.14
N LEU A 193 7.92 -5.14 -11.19
CA LEU A 193 8.66 -5.74 -10.08
C LEU A 193 9.77 -6.68 -10.56
N VAL A 194 9.56 -7.43 -11.65
CA VAL A 194 10.62 -8.26 -12.27
C VAL A 194 11.84 -7.42 -12.65
N ASN A 195 11.70 -6.14 -12.97
CA ASN A 195 12.83 -5.28 -13.31
C ASN A 195 13.42 -4.56 -12.10
N ASN A 196 12.68 -4.43 -11.00
CA ASN A 196 13.16 -3.85 -9.75
C ASN A 196 14.12 -4.81 -9.00
N ASP A 197 15.08 -4.25 -8.27
CA ASP A 197 16.09 -4.95 -7.46
C ASP A 197 16.24 -4.37 -6.05
N THR A 198 15.31 -3.53 -5.61
CA THR A 198 15.38 -2.79 -4.34
C THR A 198 14.39 -3.32 -3.30
N ILE A 199 13.27 -3.90 -3.74
CA ILE A 199 12.22 -4.41 -2.85
C ILE A 199 12.70 -5.63 -2.07
N GLN A 200 12.71 -5.49 -0.75
CA GLN A 200 13.04 -6.54 0.22
C GLN A 200 11.81 -7.01 1.00
N GLU A 201 10.76 -6.20 1.08
CA GLU A 201 9.50 -6.54 1.74
C GLU A 201 8.34 -6.31 0.77
N LEU A 202 7.57 -7.37 0.50
CA LEU A 202 6.46 -7.30 -0.45
C LEU A 202 5.21 -7.93 0.15
N ALA A 203 4.12 -7.18 0.12
CA ALA A 203 2.80 -7.66 0.52
C ALA A 203 1.78 -7.49 -0.62
N LEU A 204 1.15 -8.59 -1.05
CA LEU A 204 0.23 -8.62 -2.18
C LEU A 204 -1.12 -9.25 -1.81
N GLY A 205 -2.18 -8.62 -2.31
CA GLY A 205 -3.57 -9.05 -2.16
C GLY A 205 -3.97 -10.19 -3.08
N ASP A 206 -5.19 -10.70 -2.91
CA ASP A 206 -5.75 -11.78 -3.72
C ASP A 206 -6.01 -11.38 -5.18
N THR A 207 -6.33 -10.11 -5.43
CA THR A 207 -6.50 -9.52 -6.77
C THR A 207 -5.29 -9.75 -7.68
N PHE A 208 -4.10 -9.88 -7.10
CA PHE A 208 -2.87 -10.20 -7.83
C PHE A 208 -2.80 -11.61 -8.36
N PHE A 209 -3.67 -12.51 -7.94
CA PHE A 209 -3.58 -13.93 -8.30
C PHE A 209 -4.83 -14.47 -8.98
N HIS A 210 -5.80 -13.62 -9.31
CA HIS A 210 -7.03 -14.05 -9.98
C HIS A 210 -6.76 -14.63 -11.37
N SER A 211 -7.07 -15.92 -11.55
CA SER A 211 -7.01 -16.62 -12.84
C SER A 211 -8.19 -16.21 -13.74
N GLY A 212 -8.10 -15.02 -14.34
CA GLY A 212 -9.00 -14.62 -15.43
C GLY A 212 -8.72 -15.39 -16.74
N PRO A 213 -9.56 -15.22 -17.79
CA PRO A 213 -9.33 -15.83 -19.11
C PRO A 213 -7.96 -15.46 -19.70
N ASP A 214 -7.43 -14.28 -19.34
CA ASP A 214 -6.08 -13.81 -19.67
C ASP A 214 -5.00 -14.37 -18.72
N ARG A 215 -5.04 -15.69 -18.51
CA ARG A 215 -4.19 -16.50 -17.63
C ARG A 215 -2.92 -15.82 -17.08
N GLY A 216 -2.99 -15.50 -15.79
CA GLY A 216 -1.95 -15.78 -14.81
C GLY A 216 -0.82 -14.75 -14.64
N THR A 217 -1.04 -13.78 -13.76
CA THR A 217 0.01 -13.03 -13.04
C THR A 217 1.01 -13.93 -12.31
N ILE A 218 0.65 -15.20 -12.03
CA ILE A 218 1.50 -16.21 -11.39
C ILE A 218 2.82 -16.42 -12.16
N GLY A 219 2.79 -16.50 -13.49
CA GLY A 219 4.00 -16.70 -14.29
C GLY A 219 5.02 -15.58 -14.11
N PRO A 220 4.64 -14.31 -14.37
CA PRO A 220 5.45 -13.15 -14.05
C PRO A 220 5.91 -13.11 -12.57
N PHE A 221 5.04 -13.46 -11.63
CA PHE A 221 5.38 -13.42 -10.20
C PHE A 221 6.42 -14.48 -9.82
N VAL A 222 6.34 -15.68 -10.40
CA VAL A 222 7.37 -16.72 -10.25
C VAL A 222 8.73 -16.23 -10.78
N ARG A 223 8.74 -15.51 -11.91
CA ARG A 223 9.99 -14.91 -12.43
C ARG A 223 10.55 -13.88 -11.46
N TYR A 224 9.69 -13.03 -10.90
CA TYR A 224 10.08 -12.05 -9.88
C TYR A 224 10.70 -12.75 -8.67
N LEU A 225 10.03 -13.72 -8.05
CA LEU A 225 10.55 -14.44 -6.88
C LEU A 225 11.88 -15.14 -7.15
N THR A 226 12.06 -15.67 -8.37
CA THR A 226 13.31 -16.32 -8.76
C THR A 226 14.45 -15.30 -8.87
N LYS A 227 14.19 -14.13 -9.48
CA LYS A 227 15.17 -13.04 -9.60
C LYS A 227 15.51 -12.44 -8.23
N SER A 228 14.50 -12.13 -7.44
CA SER A 228 14.62 -11.44 -6.14
C SER A 228 15.10 -12.36 -5.02
N ASN A 229 15.54 -13.57 -5.33
CA ASN A 229 16.04 -14.55 -4.37
C ASN A 229 17.29 -14.08 -3.60
N SER A 230 18.01 -13.07 -4.09
CA SER A 230 19.15 -12.48 -3.37
C SER A 230 18.78 -11.33 -2.43
N ILE A 231 17.56 -10.78 -2.51
CA ILE A 231 17.17 -9.54 -1.82
C ILE A 231 15.91 -9.67 -0.97
N LEU A 232 14.93 -10.48 -1.38
CA LEU A 232 13.60 -10.52 -0.76
C LEU A 232 13.67 -11.18 0.63
N ARG A 233 13.35 -10.42 1.67
CA ARG A 233 13.36 -10.84 3.08
C ARG A 233 11.98 -11.14 3.62
N LYS A 234 10.96 -10.35 3.26
CA LYS A 234 9.60 -10.54 3.75
C LYS A 234 8.62 -10.64 2.61
N LEU A 235 7.75 -11.64 2.68
CA LEU A 235 6.72 -11.88 1.69
C LEU A 235 5.40 -12.16 2.37
N SER A 236 4.42 -11.30 2.13
CA SER A 236 3.06 -11.47 2.63
C SER A 236 2.12 -11.65 1.44
N ILE A 237 1.38 -12.74 1.41
CA ILE A 237 0.47 -13.05 0.29
C ILE A 237 -0.90 -13.36 0.85
N ARG A 238 -1.91 -12.64 0.36
CA ARG A 238 -3.32 -12.99 0.58
C ARG A 238 -3.85 -13.76 -0.62
N ILE A 239 -4.33 -14.96 -0.37
CA ILE A 239 -4.89 -15.85 -1.40
C ILE A 239 -6.32 -16.21 -1.01
N CYS A 240 -7.28 -15.77 -1.82
CA CYS A 240 -8.64 -16.30 -1.79
C CYS A 240 -8.70 -17.57 -2.67
N LEU A 241 -9.14 -18.71 -2.10
CA LEU A 241 -9.09 -20.03 -2.75
C LEU A 241 -9.89 -20.13 -4.06
N PHE A 242 -10.87 -19.26 -4.28
CA PHE A 242 -11.66 -19.26 -5.51
C PHE A 242 -10.87 -18.71 -6.71
N SER A 243 -9.70 -18.12 -6.46
CA SER A 243 -9.01 -17.28 -7.44
C SER A 243 -7.80 -17.94 -8.08
N ILE A 244 -7.31 -19.09 -7.58
CA ILE A 244 -6.08 -19.75 -8.08
C ILE A 244 -6.32 -21.25 -8.33
N TYR A 245 -5.82 -21.75 -9.47
CA TYR A 245 -5.81 -23.20 -9.74
C TYR A 245 -4.80 -23.94 -8.85
N ILE A 246 -5.14 -25.14 -8.37
CA ILE A 246 -4.26 -25.97 -7.52
C ILE A 246 -2.85 -26.14 -8.11
N ALA A 247 -2.73 -26.29 -9.44
CA ALA A 247 -1.43 -26.42 -10.11
C ALA A 247 -0.56 -25.15 -10.00
N GLU A 248 -1.17 -23.96 -10.10
CA GLU A 248 -0.49 -22.67 -9.93
C GLU A 248 -0.06 -22.49 -8.48
N LEU A 249 -0.90 -22.91 -7.55
CA LEU A 249 -0.62 -22.92 -6.12
C LEU A 249 0.61 -23.78 -5.78
N HIS A 250 0.70 -24.99 -6.33
CA HIS A 250 1.88 -25.84 -6.19
C HIS A 250 3.13 -25.23 -6.80
N THR A 251 2.99 -24.54 -7.93
CA THR A 251 4.11 -23.86 -8.58
C THR A 251 4.62 -22.71 -7.72
N LEU A 252 3.73 -21.88 -7.19
CA LEU A 252 4.06 -20.81 -6.26
C LEU A 252 4.75 -21.36 -5.00
N ALA A 253 4.18 -22.40 -4.37
CA ALA A 253 4.76 -23.04 -3.20
C ALA A 253 6.17 -23.58 -3.45
N ARG A 254 6.41 -24.16 -4.63
CA ARG A 254 7.73 -24.67 -5.04
C ARG A 254 8.75 -23.54 -5.18
N VAL A 255 8.35 -22.42 -5.76
CA VAL A 255 9.24 -21.28 -6.04
C VAL A 255 9.54 -20.52 -4.75
N ILE A 256 8.54 -20.25 -3.90
CA ILE A 256 8.75 -19.62 -2.58
C ILE A 256 9.76 -20.43 -1.75
N ARG A 257 9.68 -21.77 -1.79
CA ARG A 257 10.66 -22.64 -1.12
C ARG A 257 12.09 -22.46 -1.63
N GLY A 258 12.26 -22.05 -2.89
CA GLY A 258 13.56 -21.77 -3.48
C GLY A 258 14.16 -20.43 -3.05
N VAL A 259 13.38 -19.54 -2.41
CA VAL A 259 13.81 -18.22 -1.97
C VAL A 259 14.58 -18.34 -0.64
N LYS A 260 15.92 -18.33 -0.72
CA LYS A 260 16.83 -18.57 0.42
C LYS A 260 16.99 -17.36 1.35
N THR A 261 16.74 -16.16 0.85
CA THR A 261 16.85 -14.91 1.61
C THR A 261 15.60 -14.60 2.42
N LEU A 262 14.50 -15.31 2.16
CA LEU A 262 13.25 -15.09 2.84
C LEU A 262 13.37 -15.42 4.34
N GLU A 263 13.10 -14.42 5.15
CA GLU A 263 13.13 -14.43 6.61
C GLU A 263 11.72 -14.49 7.18
N ASP A 264 10.76 -13.85 6.53
CA ASP A 264 9.36 -13.84 6.91
C ASP A 264 8.47 -14.21 5.72
N LEU A 265 7.53 -15.11 5.96
CA LEU A 265 6.50 -15.51 5.00
C LEU A 265 5.15 -15.58 5.71
N THR A 266 4.30 -14.61 5.40
CA THR A 266 2.92 -14.58 5.88
C THR A 266 1.97 -14.97 4.75
N LEU A 267 1.10 -15.95 5.01
CA LEU A 267 0.10 -16.43 4.04
C LEU A 267 -1.29 -16.27 4.64
N TYR A 268 -2.08 -15.38 4.07
CA TYR A 268 -3.49 -15.19 4.42
C TYR A 268 -4.35 -16.03 3.49
N GLY A 269 -5.26 -16.83 4.04
CA GLY A 269 -6.18 -17.62 3.23
C GLY A 269 -7.28 -18.31 4.05
N PRO A 270 -8.27 -18.91 3.38
CA PRO A 270 -9.35 -19.63 4.04
C PRO A 270 -8.81 -20.81 4.86
N ARG A 271 -9.50 -21.16 5.95
CA ARG A 271 -9.15 -22.28 6.85
C ARG A 271 -8.93 -23.63 6.14
N ASN A 272 -9.48 -23.80 4.93
CA ASN A 272 -9.46 -25.05 4.18
C ASN A 272 -8.26 -25.20 3.22
N SER A 273 -7.18 -24.41 3.39
CA SER A 273 -5.96 -24.49 2.56
C SER A 273 -4.72 -25.14 3.21
N PRO A 274 -4.81 -26.25 3.99
CA PRO A 274 -3.65 -26.80 4.70
C PRO A 274 -2.53 -27.30 3.77
N ALA A 275 -2.83 -27.70 2.53
CA ALA A 275 -1.84 -28.27 1.62
C ALA A 275 -0.69 -27.29 1.26
N LEU A 276 -0.98 -26.02 0.99
CA LEU A 276 0.04 -25.03 0.66
C LEU A 276 0.95 -24.74 1.86
N LEU A 277 0.33 -24.60 3.04
CA LEU A 277 0.97 -24.28 4.31
C LEU A 277 1.91 -25.42 4.76
N LEU A 278 1.46 -26.66 4.62
CA LEU A 278 2.26 -27.85 4.96
C LEU A 278 3.45 -28.01 4.00
N THR A 279 3.28 -27.69 2.71
CA THR A 279 4.35 -27.84 1.72
C THR A 279 5.38 -26.69 1.76
N ALA A 280 5.01 -25.51 2.24
CA ALA A 280 5.94 -24.39 2.44
C ALA A 280 6.80 -24.56 3.71
N ARG A 281 6.20 -25.06 4.80
CA ARG A 281 6.84 -25.14 6.14
C ARG A 281 7.94 -26.19 6.25
N SER A 282 7.83 -27.32 5.55
CA SER A 282 8.68 -28.49 5.81
C SER A 282 10.17 -28.35 5.43
N ARG A 283 10.61 -27.24 4.81
CA ARG A 283 11.99 -27.12 4.29
C ARG A 283 12.68 -25.75 4.43
N ASN A 284 12.05 -24.75 5.05
CA ASN A 284 12.75 -23.50 5.35
C ASN A 284 13.36 -23.56 6.76
N PRO A 285 14.69 -23.45 6.91
CA PRO A 285 15.37 -23.60 8.21
C PRO A 285 15.21 -22.38 9.13
N LYS A 286 14.74 -21.24 8.61
CA LYS A 286 14.44 -20.03 9.38
C LYS A 286 12.98 -20.08 9.88
N PRO A 287 12.66 -19.44 11.02
CA PRO A 287 11.30 -19.40 11.54
C PRO A 287 10.39 -18.69 10.55
N VAL A 288 9.64 -19.46 9.77
CA VAL A 288 8.50 -18.94 9.02
C VAL A 288 7.44 -18.61 10.05
N HIS A 289 7.28 -17.33 10.38
CA HIS A 289 6.17 -16.82 11.17
C HIS A 289 4.88 -16.97 10.34
N LEU A 290 4.33 -18.18 10.40
CA LEU A 290 3.10 -18.51 9.72
C LEU A 290 1.93 -17.98 10.56
N GLN A 291 1.64 -16.68 10.41
CA GLN A 291 0.47 -16.07 10.99
C GLN A 291 -0.74 -16.41 10.11
N LEU A 292 -1.46 -17.46 10.52
CA LEU A 292 -2.76 -17.80 9.96
C LEU A 292 -3.80 -16.87 10.59
N GLU A 293 -3.93 -15.67 10.04
CA GLU A 293 -5.09 -14.86 10.37
C GLU A 293 -6.30 -15.46 9.68
N VAL A 294 -7.18 -16.03 10.50
CA VAL A 294 -8.49 -16.46 10.06
C VAL A 294 -9.28 -15.20 9.76
N LEU A 295 -9.40 -14.86 8.48
CA LEU A 295 -10.49 -14.00 8.02
C LEU A 295 -11.79 -14.77 8.27
N VAL A 296 -12.42 -14.52 9.42
CA VAL A 296 -13.77 -15.01 9.69
C VAL A 296 -14.67 -14.23 8.75
N TRP A 297 -15.05 -14.86 7.65
CA TRP A 297 -16.07 -14.32 6.77
C TRP A 297 -17.40 -14.40 7.53
N ASN A 298 -17.74 -13.35 8.27
CA ASN A 298 -19.06 -13.13 8.83
C ASN A 298 -20.01 -12.77 7.66
N GLY A 299 -20.26 -13.75 6.79
CA GLY A 299 -21.30 -13.66 5.78
C GLY A 299 -22.64 -13.48 6.50
N LEU A 300 -23.26 -12.34 6.21
CA LEU A 300 -24.63 -11.95 6.58
C LEU A 300 -25.58 -13.15 6.60
N LYS A 301 -26.33 -13.28 7.71
CA LYS A 301 -27.62 -13.99 7.72
C LYS A 301 -28.63 -13.23 6.88
#